data_AF-A0A0D2LUB2-F1
#
_entry.id   AF-A0A0D2LUB2-F1
#
_cell.length_a   1.000
_cell.length_b   1.000
_cell.length_c   1.000
_cell.angle_alpha   90.00
_cell.angle_beta   90.00
_cell.angle_gamma   90.00
#
_symmetry.space_group_name_H-M   'P 1'
#
loop_
_entity.id
_entity.type
_entity.pdbx_description
1 polymer ?
#
loop_
_entity_poly.entity_id
_entity_poly.type
_entity_poly.pdbx_seq_one_letter_code
_entity_poly.pdbx_strand_id
1 'polypeptide(L)'
;MSTAPYLLQPLADGFSTEPPAVRLALLTAAAKIFFKRPPEGQKLLGACLAAGLGDTDQDVHDRALLYYRLLRHDVSAAEKVISSPEEAMYHFTEDQSPEAQEQIFEEFNSLSVIYQQPASSFVEASQYHQPPEDDPAADAPAAGGGAAGGGGGGGGGGGDQETSLLAAAQGDLLSLDDDAPAAGGAAAAVGAAAQQRSVGGSLLDLEAEYSAPAPAQPQQQQQQLAAFGGGLDSLLGGDLGTGGAAAAAQPPQGLSLAAAAKVMPGVFQEKWKRLGAAHQYVDTLNMATVAALASNNHRDFCAHVAQANIHTMACGGQPPAYKYYFYGQEAGTGALFLVEMVVATEARQASFTVKAEAPQQLPAFLEVWRVVMAAFYR
;
A
#
# COMPACT_ATOMS: atom_id res chain seq x y z
N MET A 1 -31.02 -5.17 -12.08
CA MET A 1 -29.64 -5.03 -12.62
C MET A 1 -29.32 -5.97 -13.79
N SER A 2 -30.28 -6.72 -14.36
CA SER A 2 -30.00 -7.81 -15.32
C SER A 2 -29.45 -7.32 -16.67
N THR A 3 -29.72 -6.08 -17.07
CA THR A 3 -29.37 -5.51 -18.39
C THR A 3 -28.07 -4.70 -18.42
N ALA A 4 -27.37 -4.57 -17.29
CA ALA A 4 -26.18 -3.73 -17.15
C ALA A 4 -25.09 -3.90 -18.24
N PRO A 5 -24.65 -5.12 -18.63
CA PRO A 5 -23.62 -5.26 -19.67
C PRO A 5 -24.07 -4.76 -21.04
N TYR A 6 -25.35 -4.94 -21.40
CA TYR A 6 -25.90 -4.49 -22.69
C TYR A 6 -26.03 -2.97 -22.76
N LEU A 7 -26.23 -2.29 -21.63
CA LEU A 7 -26.31 -0.83 -21.58
C LEU A 7 -24.95 -0.15 -21.79
N LEU A 8 -23.87 -0.80 -21.34
CA LEU A 8 -22.51 -0.27 -21.48
C LEU A 8 -21.87 -0.59 -22.84
N GLN A 9 -22.45 -1.52 -23.59
CA GLN A 9 -21.86 -1.96 -24.85
C GLN A 9 -21.76 -0.86 -25.92
N PRO A 10 -22.77 0.00 -26.14
CA PRO A 10 -22.63 1.13 -27.06
C PRO A 10 -21.51 2.10 -26.67
N LEU A 11 -21.30 2.32 -25.36
CA LEU A 11 -20.21 3.16 -24.86
C LEU A 11 -18.83 2.50 -25.06
N ALA A 12 -18.77 1.17 -24.97
CA ALA A 12 -17.56 0.41 -25.25
C ALA A 12 -17.24 0.35 -26.74
N ASP A 13 -18.24 0.25 -27.61
CA ASP A 13 -18.06 0.30 -29.06
C ASP A 13 -17.58 1.70 -29.51
N GLY A 14 -18.07 2.76 -28.84
CA GLY A 14 -17.66 4.15 -29.02
C GLY A 14 -16.49 4.62 -28.15
N PHE A 15 -15.68 3.72 -27.56
CA PHE A 15 -14.73 4.05 -26.49
C PHE A 15 -13.86 5.29 -26.76
N SER A 16 -13.24 5.38 -27.95
CA SER A 16 -12.33 6.49 -28.30
C SER A 16 -13.04 7.83 -28.54
N THR A 17 -14.36 7.84 -28.70
CA THR A 17 -15.16 9.06 -28.91
C THR A 17 -15.63 9.68 -27.59
N GLU A 18 -15.59 8.91 -26.50
CA GLU A 18 -16.02 9.34 -25.18
C GLU A 18 -14.92 10.16 -24.47
N PRO A 19 -15.29 11.12 -23.60
CA PRO A 19 -14.31 11.91 -22.86
C PRO A 19 -13.52 11.03 -21.87
N PRO A 20 -12.29 11.44 -21.47
CA PRO A 20 -11.43 10.67 -20.56
C PRO A 20 -12.14 10.19 -19.29
N ALA A 21 -12.91 11.06 -18.64
CA ALA A 21 -13.67 10.71 -17.42
C ALA A 21 -14.64 9.54 -17.64
N VAL A 22 -15.33 9.51 -18.78
CA VAL A 22 -16.27 8.43 -19.12
C VAL A 22 -15.52 7.14 -19.45
N ARG A 23 -14.41 7.21 -20.19
CA ARG A 23 -13.55 6.04 -20.49
C ARG A 23 -13.01 5.37 -19.22
N LEU A 24 -12.55 6.18 -18.25
CA LEU A 24 -12.09 5.72 -16.94
C LEU A 24 -13.21 5.07 -16.12
N ALA A 25 -14.39 5.71 -16.08
CA ALA A 25 -15.56 5.15 -15.41
C ALA A 25 -16.02 3.84 -16.07
N LEU A 26 -15.99 3.77 -17.41
CA LEU A 26 -16.38 2.60 -18.19
C LEU A 26 -15.42 1.43 -17.97
N LEU A 27 -14.10 1.67 -17.91
CA LEU A 27 -13.10 0.66 -17.52
C LEU A 27 -13.42 0.08 -16.14
N THR A 28 -13.73 0.95 -15.17
CA THR A 28 -14.05 0.55 -13.80
C THR A 28 -15.38 -0.23 -13.74
N ALA A 29 -16.40 0.24 -14.45
CA ALA A 29 -17.71 -0.40 -14.50
C ALA A 29 -17.65 -1.77 -15.19
N ALA A 30 -16.92 -1.90 -16.30
CA ALA A 30 -16.71 -3.16 -17.00
C ALA A 30 -15.97 -4.18 -16.11
N ALA A 31 -14.96 -3.74 -15.35
CA ALA A 31 -14.25 -4.59 -14.40
C ALA A 31 -15.16 -5.05 -13.26
N LYS A 32 -15.94 -4.14 -12.66
CA LYS A 32 -16.92 -4.48 -11.61
C LYS A 32 -18.01 -5.44 -12.09
N ILE A 33 -18.51 -5.27 -13.31
CA ILE A 33 -19.48 -6.20 -13.92
C ILE A 33 -18.85 -7.58 -14.13
N PHE A 34 -17.61 -7.64 -14.60
CA PHE A 34 -16.89 -8.90 -14.77
C PHE A 34 -16.77 -9.68 -13.45
N PHE A 35 -16.46 -9.03 -12.33
CA PHE A 35 -16.39 -9.73 -11.03
C PHE A 35 -17.75 -10.27 -10.55
N LYS A 36 -18.85 -9.56 -10.86
CA LYS A 36 -20.20 -10.02 -10.51
C LYS A 36 -20.74 -11.08 -11.48
N ARG A 37 -20.40 -10.98 -12.76
CA ARG A 37 -20.87 -11.85 -13.85
C ARG A 37 -19.76 -12.06 -14.89
N PRO A 38 -18.83 -12.99 -14.63
CA PRO A 38 -17.73 -13.28 -15.54
C PRO A 38 -18.16 -13.61 -16.99
N PRO A 39 -19.16 -14.48 -17.25
CA PRO A 39 -19.48 -14.88 -18.63
C PRO A 39 -20.08 -13.75 -19.46
N GLU A 40 -20.81 -12.81 -18.85
CA GLU A 40 -21.42 -11.67 -19.53
C GLU A 40 -20.45 -10.49 -19.65
N GLY A 41 -19.58 -10.28 -18.65
CA GLY A 41 -18.67 -9.14 -18.58
C GLY A 41 -17.34 -9.33 -19.31
N GLN A 42 -16.93 -10.57 -19.62
CA GLN A 42 -15.61 -10.85 -20.20
C GLN A 42 -15.39 -10.17 -21.55
N LYS A 43 -16.38 -10.22 -22.45
CA LYS A 43 -16.27 -9.59 -23.78
C LYS A 43 -16.19 -8.07 -23.68
N LEU A 44 -17.04 -7.48 -22.83
CA LEU A 44 -17.08 -6.04 -22.58
C LEU A 44 -15.76 -5.54 -21.98
N LEU A 45 -15.28 -6.20 -20.94
CA LEU A 45 -14.00 -5.84 -20.28
C LEU A 45 -12.82 -6.00 -21.24
N GLY A 46 -12.80 -7.06 -22.04
CA GLY A 46 -11.76 -7.28 -23.04
C GLY A 46 -11.71 -6.15 -24.08
N ALA A 47 -12.86 -5.70 -24.57
CA ALA A 47 -12.95 -4.58 -25.51
C ALA A 47 -12.46 -3.26 -24.87
N CYS A 48 -12.93 -2.93 -23.65
CA CYS A 48 -12.51 -1.73 -22.95
C CYS A 48 -11.01 -1.73 -22.62
N LEU A 49 -10.44 -2.87 -22.21
CA LEU A 49 -9.00 -2.98 -21.92
C LEU A 49 -8.15 -2.86 -23.20
N ALA A 50 -8.58 -3.48 -24.30
CA ALA A 50 -7.87 -3.36 -25.57
C ALA A 50 -7.87 -1.91 -26.08
N ALA A 51 -9.00 -1.22 -25.98
CA ALA A 51 -9.11 0.19 -26.33
C ALA A 51 -8.29 1.08 -25.39
N GLY A 52 -8.35 0.84 -24.07
CA GLY A 52 -7.61 1.61 -23.07
C GLY A 52 -6.09 1.45 -23.16
N LEU A 53 -5.58 0.27 -23.50
CA LEU A 53 -4.15 0.05 -23.70
C LEU A 53 -3.59 0.81 -24.91
N GLY A 54 -4.43 1.13 -25.89
CA GLY A 54 -4.08 1.92 -27.07
C GLY A 54 -4.50 3.40 -26.97
N ASP A 55 -4.94 3.87 -25.80
CA ASP A 55 -5.45 5.22 -25.64
C ASP A 55 -4.34 6.28 -25.67
N THR A 56 -4.66 7.48 -26.16
CA THR A 56 -3.76 8.64 -26.16
C THR A 56 -3.66 9.29 -24.78
N ASP A 57 -4.71 9.14 -23.96
CA ASP A 57 -4.75 9.68 -22.61
C ASP A 57 -3.97 8.77 -21.65
N GLN A 58 -2.97 9.34 -20.99
CA GLN A 58 -2.05 8.59 -20.13
C GLN A 58 -2.76 7.98 -18.91
N ASP A 59 -3.74 8.67 -18.34
CA ASP A 59 -4.47 8.19 -17.18
C ASP A 59 -5.34 6.97 -17.54
N VAL A 60 -5.96 7.00 -18.73
CA VAL A 60 -6.72 5.87 -19.28
C VAL A 60 -5.80 4.68 -19.54
N HIS A 61 -4.65 4.93 -20.17
CA HIS A 61 -3.65 3.90 -20.47
C HIS A 61 -3.15 3.21 -19.19
N ASP A 62 -2.72 3.99 -18.21
CA ASP A 62 -2.15 3.46 -16.97
C ASP A 62 -3.18 2.68 -16.15
N ARG A 63 -4.44 3.12 -16.15
CA ARG A 63 -5.52 2.40 -15.48
C ARG A 63 -5.86 1.08 -16.17
N ALA A 64 -5.93 1.07 -17.50
CA ALA A 64 -6.14 -0.14 -18.27
C ALA A 64 -4.97 -1.13 -18.06
N LEU A 65 -3.74 -0.64 -18.04
CA LEU A 65 -2.54 -1.45 -17.80
C LEU A 65 -2.52 -2.03 -16.38
N LEU A 66 -2.90 -1.25 -15.36
CA LEU A 66 -3.03 -1.70 -13.98
C LEU A 66 -4.06 -2.84 -13.89
N TYR A 67 -5.26 -2.65 -14.45
CA TYR A 67 -6.32 -3.66 -14.44
C TYR A 67 -5.89 -4.93 -15.16
N TYR A 68 -5.27 -4.81 -16.33
CA TYR A 68 -4.76 -5.94 -17.08
C TYR A 68 -3.71 -6.74 -16.30
N ARG A 69 -2.76 -6.07 -15.66
CA ARG A 69 -1.71 -6.71 -14.85
C ARG A 69 -2.27 -7.39 -13.61
N LEU A 70 -3.22 -6.76 -12.92
CA LEU A 70 -3.90 -7.34 -11.76
C LEU A 70 -4.65 -8.62 -12.16
N LEU A 71 -5.45 -8.55 -13.23
CA LEU A 71 -6.22 -9.70 -13.73
C LEU A 71 -5.32 -10.85 -14.21
N ARG A 72 -4.17 -10.54 -14.81
CA ARG A 72 -3.20 -11.55 -15.25
C ARG A 72 -2.48 -12.23 -14.08
N HIS A 73 -2.23 -11.50 -12.99
CA HIS A 73 -1.56 -12.04 -11.82
C HIS A 73 -2.52 -12.86 -10.94
N ASP A 74 -3.63 -12.27 -10.52
CA ASP A 74 -4.63 -12.93 -9.66
C ASP A 74 -5.98 -12.20 -9.74
N VAL A 75 -6.99 -12.90 -10.25
CA VAL A 75 -8.37 -12.39 -10.39
C VAL A 75 -9.00 -12.07 -9.03
N SER A 76 -8.70 -12.85 -7.99
CA SER A 76 -9.27 -12.65 -6.64
C SER A 76 -8.64 -11.44 -5.94
N ALA A 77 -7.35 -11.19 -6.18
CA ALA A 77 -6.68 -9.99 -5.71
C ALA A 77 -7.19 -8.75 -6.47
N ALA A 78 -7.37 -8.87 -7.79
CA ALA A 78 -7.93 -7.81 -8.62
C ALA A 78 -9.32 -7.37 -8.16
N GLU A 79 -10.19 -8.33 -7.80
CA GLU A 79 -11.54 -8.02 -7.27
C GLU A 79 -11.45 -7.17 -5.99
N LYS A 80 -10.58 -7.54 -5.05
CA LYS A 80 -10.41 -6.80 -3.79
C LYS A 80 -9.94 -5.38 -4.03
N VAL A 81 -8.97 -5.18 -4.92
CA VAL A 81 -8.41 -3.87 -5.22
C VAL A 81 -9.41 -2.98 -5.96
N ILE A 82 -10.08 -3.51 -6.99
CA ILE A 82 -10.97 -2.72 -7.86
C ILE A 82 -12.37 -2.51 -7.25
N SER A 83 -12.84 -3.48 -6.46
CA SER A 83 -14.18 -3.49 -5.84
C SER A 83 -14.12 -3.38 -4.33
N SER A 84 -13.12 -2.66 -3.80
CA SER A 84 -13.05 -2.34 -2.36
C SER A 84 -14.35 -1.67 -1.89
N PRO A 85 -14.83 -1.99 -0.68
CA PRO A 85 -15.97 -1.30 -0.11
C PRO A 85 -15.63 0.18 0.03
N GLU A 86 -16.47 1.04 -0.54
CA GLU A 86 -16.34 2.48 -0.42
C GLU A 86 -16.71 2.89 1.01
N GLU A 87 -15.81 3.61 1.70
CA GLU A 87 -16.10 4.15 3.02
C GLU A 87 -17.15 5.26 2.90
N ALA A 88 -18.02 5.37 3.90
CA ALA A 88 -19.05 6.39 3.89
C ALA A 88 -18.40 7.78 3.91
N MET A 89 -18.71 8.61 2.92
CA MET A 89 -18.26 9.99 2.89
C MET A 89 -19.07 10.80 3.90
N TYR A 90 -18.39 11.44 4.86
CA TYR A 90 -19.02 12.26 5.91
C TYR A 90 -18.92 13.76 5.66
N HIS A 91 -18.13 14.17 4.68
CA HIS A 91 -17.88 15.56 4.34
C HIS A 91 -18.44 15.82 2.94
N PHE A 92 -19.42 16.71 2.83
CA PHE A 92 -19.99 17.10 1.54
C PHE A 92 -19.21 18.27 0.95
N THR A 93 -19.25 18.45 -0.36
CA THR A 93 -18.65 19.62 -1.04
C THR A 93 -19.26 20.96 -0.63
N GLU A 94 -20.43 20.94 0.02
CA GLU A 94 -21.08 22.13 0.59
C GLU A 94 -20.50 22.49 1.96
N ASP A 95 -19.85 21.53 2.65
CA ASP A 95 -19.16 21.79 3.90
C ASP A 95 -17.84 22.51 3.54
N GLN A 96 -17.71 23.76 3.96
CA GLN A 96 -16.45 24.48 3.80
C GLN A 96 -15.43 23.99 4.82
N SER A 97 -14.16 23.95 4.44
CA SER A 97 -13.09 23.61 5.38
C SER A 97 -13.10 24.60 6.55
N PRO A 98 -12.82 24.15 7.79
CA PRO A 98 -12.86 25.02 8.95
C PRO A 98 -11.90 26.21 8.82
N GLU A 99 -10.78 26.06 8.11
CA GLU A 99 -9.81 27.12 7.83
C GLU A 99 -10.38 28.18 6.90
N ALA A 100 -11.12 27.78 5.85
CA ALA A 100 -11.81 28.72 4.97
C ALA A 100 -12.91 29.48 5.72
N GLN A 101 -13.63 28.80 6.61
CA GLN A 101 -14.65 29.43 7.45
C GLN A 101 -14.06 30.46 8.42
N GLU A 102 -12.91 30.15 9.02
CA GLU A 102 -12.19 31.06 9.93
C GLU A 102 -11.68 32.29 9.19
N GLN A 103 -11.09 32.14 8.00
CA GLN A 103 -10.67 33.26 7.16
C GLN A 103 -11.86 34.14 6.72
N ILE A 104 -12.99 33.55 6.34
CA ILE A 104 -14.20 34.31 6.01
C ILE A 104 -14.74 35.06 7.23
N PHE A 105 -14.55 34.50 8.44
CA PHE A 105 -14.93 35.15 9.69
C PHE A 105 -13.98 36.31 10.08
N GLU A 106 -12.68 36.18 9.83
CA GLU A 106 -11.73 37.28 10.00
C GLU A 106 -12.00 38.43 9.02
N GLU A 107 -12.45 38.08 7.81
CA GLU A 107 -12.85 39.01 6.75
C GLU A 107 -14.34 39.41 6.87
N PHE A 108 -14.89 39.43 8.09
CA PHE A 108 -16.26 39.84 8.35
C PHE A 108 -16.48 41.29 7.92
N ASN A 109 -17.56 41.55 7.17
CA ASN A 109 -17.85 42.82 6.48
C ASN A 109 -17.05 43.06 5.18
N SER A 110 -16.60 41.99 4.51
CA SER A 110 -16.05 42.02 3.16
C SER A 110 -16.93 41.24 2.15
N LEU A 111 -16.52 41.23 0.88
CA LEU A 111 -17.14 40.41 -0.16
C LEU A 111 -16.98 38.90 0.08
N SER A 112 -16.04 38.49 0.94
CA SER A 112 -15.78 37.08 1.27
C SER A 112 -16.98 36.39 1.90
N VAL A 113 -17.77 37.11 2.72
CA VAL A 113 -19.01 36.60 3.33
C VAL A 113 -20.12 36.38 2.29
N ILE A 114 -20.13 37.19 1.22
CA ILE A 114 -21.13 37.06 0.13
C ILE A 114 -20.76 35.92 -0.82
N TYR A 115 -19.47 35.80 -1.16
CA TYR A 115 -18.97 34.76 -2.05
C TYR A 115 -18.76 33.41 -1.36
N GLN A 116 -18.82 33.37 -0.02
CA GLN A 116 -18.56 32.16 0.76
C GLN A 116 -17.19 31.56 0.43
N GLN A 117 -16.21 32.44 0.18
CA GLN A 117 -14.84 32.10 -0.16
C GLN A 117 -13.92 33.15 0.49
N PRO A 118 -12.70 32.78 0.91
CA PRO A 118 -11.73 33.75 1.43
C PRO A 118 -11.30 34.72 0.33
N ALA A 119 -10.87 35.94 0.69
CA ALA A 119 -10.44 36.96 -0.27
C ALA A 119 -9.31 36.47 -1.17
N SER A 120 -8.42 35.59 -0.67
CA SER A 120 -7.36 34.95 -1.45
C SER A 120 -7.85 34.16 -2.66
N SER A 121 -9.11 33.69 -2.66
CA SER A 121 -9.68 32.92 -3.76
C SER A 121 -10.14 33.79 -4.94
N PHE A 122 -10.37 35.09 -4.73
CA PHE A 122 -10.92 35.99 -5.75
C PHE A 122 -10.21 37.34 -5.85
N VAL A 123 -9.28 37.64 -4.96
CA VAL A 123 -8.41 38.82 -4.99
C VAL A 123 -6.99 38.34 -5.31
N GLU A 124 -6.48 38.79 -6.46
CA GLU A 124 -5.10 38.53 -6.84
C GLU A 124 -4.16 39.41 -5.99
N ALA A 125 -3.24 38.78 -5.23
CA ALA A 125 -2.32 39.47 -4.32
C ALA A 125 -1.37 40.49 -5.01
N SER A 126 -1.40 40.56 -6.34
CA SER A 126 -0.53 41.40 -7.15
C SER A 126 -0.99 42.86 -7.30
N GLN A 127 -2.18 43.25 -6.82
CA GLN A 127 -2.73 44.56 -7.19
C GLN A 127 -2.80 45.67 -6.14
N TYR A 128 -2.94 45.49 -4.83
CA TYR A 128 -2.83 46.65 -3.91
C TYR A 128 -2.39 46.28 -2.48
N HIS A 129 -1.44 47.08 -1.97
CA HIS A 129 -0.97 47.25 -0.59
C HIS A 129 0.24 46.41 -0.12
N GLN A 130 1.43 46.72 -0.66
CA GLN A 130 2.53 47.03 0.27
C GLN A 130 2.17 48.37 0.94
N PRO A 131 1.96 48.44 2.27
CA PRO A 131 1.97 49.71 2.95
C PRO A 131 3.32 50.38 2.64
N PRO A 132 3.38 51.66 2.25
CA PRO A 132 4.65 52.36 2.14
C PRO A 132 5.32 52.33 3.51
N GLU A 133 6.47 51.66 3.58
CA GLU A 133 7.44 51.84 4.66
C GLU A 133 8.09 53.23 4.51
N ASP A 134 8.59 53.79 5.63
CA ASP A 134 9.26 55.08 5.85
C ASP A 134 8.33 56.23 6.32
N ASP A 135 8.54 56.97 7.42
CA ASP A 135 9.69 57.19 8.30
C ASP A 135 9.22 57.98 9.58
N PRO A 136 10.04 58.12 10.64
CA PRO A 136 9.66 58.72 11.93
C PRO A 136 9.74 60.27 11.97
N ALA A 137 8.83 60.84 12.78
CA ALA A 137 8.86 62.16 13.45
C ALA A 137 8.69 63.46 12.63
N ALA A 138 7.57 64.15 12.89
CA ALA A 138 7.54 65.62 12.95
C ALA A 138 6.48 66.10 13.96
N ASP A 139 6.94 66.96 14.87
CA ASP A 139 6.28 67.50 16.05
C ASP A 139 5.38 68.73 15.72
N ALA A 140 4.38 68.96 16.59
CA ALA A 140 3.67 70.21 16.92
C ALA A 140 2.57 70.80 16.00
N PRO A 141 1.62 71.63 16.52
CA PRO A 141 1.07 71.74 17.88
C PRO A 141 -0.49 71.83 17.93
N ALA A 142 -1.00 71.94 19.16
CA ALA A 142 -2.39 71.86 19.61
C ALA A 142 -3.36 72.99 19.21
N ALA A 143 -4.63 72.60 18.99
CA ALA A 143 -5.88 73.31 19.31
C ALA A 143 -6.99 72.23 19.26
N GLY A 144 -7.98 72.07 20.14
CA GLY A 144 -8.55 72.86 21.23
C GLY A 144 -10.05 72.51 21.28
N GLY A 145 -10.50 71.84 22.36
CA GLY A 145 -11.91 71.51 22.66
C GLY A 145 -12.17 70.00 22.65
N GLY A 146 -12.63 69.32 23.71
CA GLY A 146 -13.21 69.72 24.98
C GLY A 146 -14.46 68.88 25.22
N ALA A 147 -14.40 67.88 26.12
CA ALA A 147 -15.47 67.46 27.05
C ALA A 147 -15.23 66.06 27.65
N ALA A 148 -14.83 66.08 28.93
CA ALA A 148 -15.38 65.37 30.09
C ALA A 148 -15.73 63.86 30.06
N GLY A 149 -15.18 63.18 31.09
CA GLY A 149 -15.78 62.05 31.81
C GLY A 149 -15.02 60.74 31.61
N GLY A 150 -14.42 60.07 32.58
CA GLY A 150 -14.40 60.24 34.02
C GLY A 150 -14.02 58.89 34.65
N GLY A 151 -12.97 58.88 35.48
CA GLY A 151 -12.87 58.01 36.66
C GLY A 151 -12.32 56.59 36.53
N GLY A 152 -11.07 56.44 37.00
CA GLY A 152 -10.58 55.36 37.91
C GLY A 152 -10.40 53.96 37.32
N GLY A 153 -9.33 53.21 37.55
CA GLY A 153 -8.19 53.36 38.45
C GLY A 153 -7.61 51.97 38.77
N GLY A 154 -6.27 51.87 38.81
CA GLY A 154 -5.48 50.76 39.39
C GLY A 154 -5.46 49.46 38.58
N GLY A 155 -4.34 48.76 38.37
CA GLY A 155 -3.01 48.85 38.95
C GLY A 155 -2.49 47.42 39.16
N GLY A 156 -1.28 47.14 38.66
CA GLY A 156 -0.44 45.97 38.98
C GLY A 156 -0.94 44.62 38.43
N GLY A 157 -0.12 43.70 37.95
CA GLY A 157 1.33 43.56 38.00
C GLY A 157 1.65 42.06 38.07
N GLY A 158 2.67 41.64 37.33
CA GLY A 158 3.54 40.51 37.69
C GLY A 158 3.14 39.11 37.20
N GLY A 159 4.11 38.48 36.53
CA GLY A 159 4.64 37.22 37.03
C GLY A 159 4.38 35.99 36.17
N ASP A 160 5.45 35.53 35.54
CA ASP A 160 5.61 34.26 34.85
C ASP A 160 5.26 33.05 35.73
N GLN A 161 4.75 31.97 35.11
CA GLN A 161 5.17 30.60 35.46
C GLN A 161 4.73 29.55 34.44
N GLU A 162 5.72 28.93 33.82
CA GLU A 162 5.64 27.61 33.21
C GLU A 162 5.21 26.57 34.27
N THR A 163 4.20 25.75 33.96
CA THR A 163 4.00 24.44 34.60
C THR A 163 3.38 23.44 33.63
N SER A 164 4.22 22.48 33.21
CA SER A 164 3.97 21.04 33.18
C SER A 164 2.54 20.54 32.95
N LEU A 165 2.28 19.93 31.79
CA LEU A 165 1.18 18.96 31.62
C LEU A 165 1.60 17.79 30.71
N LEU A 166 2.43 16.88 31.24
CA LEU A 166 2.37 15.47 30.89
C LEU A 166 1.25 14.83 31.72
N ALA A 167 0.03 14.81 31.20
CA ALA A 167 -1.05 13.95 31.68
C ALA A 167 -2.19 13.90 30.66
N ALA A 168 -2.20 12.86 29.82
CA ALA A 168 -3.37 12.03 29.50
C ALA A 168 -3.14 11.28 28.18
N ALA A 169 -2.65 10.04 28.30
CA ALA A 169 -2.94 9.02 27.32
C ALA A 169 -4.40 8.60 27.51
N GLN A 170 -5.26 8.83 26.52
CA GLN A 170 -6.40 7.99 26.15
C GLN A 170 -7.14 8.71 25.01
N GLY A 171 -6.84 8.35 23.76
CA GLY A 171 -7.54 8.91 22.59
C GLY A 171 -6.94 8.38 21.31
N ASP A 172 -7.71 7.54 20.65
CA ASP A 172 -7.76 7.20 19.22
C ASP A 172 -6.45 6.87 18.45
N LEU A 173 -6.38 5.64 17.95
CA LEU A 173 -5.13 5.01 17.48
C LEU A 173 -5.01 4.95 15.95
N LEU A 174 -5.80 5.69 15.17
CA LEU A 174 -5.72 5.72 13.69
C LEU A 174 -6.14 7.05 13.00
N SER A 175 -6.19 8.20 13.68
CA SER A 175 -6.23 9.49 12.96
C SER A 175 -4.80 9.97 12.70
N LEU A 176 -4.22 9.55 11.58
CA LEU A 176 -3.08 10.23 10.98
C LEU A 176 -3.61 10.95 9.74
N ASP A 177 -4.09 12.17 9.96
CA ASP A 177 -4.28 13.16 8.92
C ASP A 177 -2.93 13.43 8.23
N ASP A 178 -2.91 13.16 6.92
CA ASP A 178 -1.83 13.45 6.00
C ASP A 178 -2.06 14.86 5.45
N ASP A 179 -1.52 15.87 6.13
CA ASP A 179 -1.44 17.24 5.59
C ASP A 179 0.04 17.59 5.35
N ALA A 180 0.44 17.54 4.08
CA ALA A 180 1.73 18.04 3.61
C ALA A 180 1.47 18.99 2.42
N PRO A 181 1.77 20.29 2.55
CA PRO A 181 1.63 21.23 1.45
C PRO A 181 2.78 21.07 0.46
N ALA A 182 2.44 20.70 -0.78
CA ALA A 182 3.36 20.72 -1.91
C ALA A 182 3.48 22.14 -2.48
N ALA A 183 4.59 22.82 -2.17
CA ALA A 183 4.98 24.06 -2.82
C ALA A 183 5.99 23.80 -3.95
N GLY A 184 5.52 24.03 -5.19
CA GLY A 184 6.17 24.81 -6.25
C GLY A 184 7.64 24.56 -6.65
N GLY A 185 7.84 24.17 -7.91
CA GLY A 185 9.14 24.22 -8.58
C GLY A 185 9.08 23.96 -10.07
N ALA A 186 8.34 24.77 -10.82
CA ALA A 186 8.40 24.80 -12.29
C ALA A 186 9.61 25.61 -12.77
N ALA A 187 10.42 25.02 -13.66
CA ALA A 187 11.37 25.76 -14.49
C ALA A 187 11.28 25.25 -15.93
N ALA A 188 10.97 26.19 -16.82
CA ALA A 188 10.80 26.02 -18.24
C ALA A 188 12.13 25.79 -18.98
N ALA A 189 12.08 25.04 -20.08
CA ALA A 189 13.02 25.17 -21.18
C ALA A 189 12.30 24.93 -22.52
N VAL A 190 12.30 25.93 -23.39
CA VAL A 190 11.74 25.91 -24.75
C VAL A 190 12.90 25.83 -25.75
N GLY A 191 12.78 24.88 -26.70
CA GLY A 191 13.11 25.06 -28.13
C GLY A 191 14.55 24.79 -28.63
N ALA A 192 14.73 23.73 -29.43
CA ALA A 192 14.72 23.80 -30.91
C ALA A 192 15.54 22.70 -31.64
N ALA A 193 14.81 21.84 -32.37
CA ALA A 193 14.98 21.29 -33.73
C ALA A 193 16.35 20.85 -34.33
N ALA A 194 16.39 19.60 -34.85
CA ALA A 194 16.79 19.18 -36.21
C ALA A 194 16.55 17.64 -36.38
N GLN A 195 15.49 17.17 -37.05
CA GLN A 195 15.35 16.84 -38.48
C GLN A 195 16.19 15.64 -39.01
N GLN A 196 15.53 14.49 -39.27
CA GLN A 196 15.60 13.80 -40.58
C GLN A 196 14.50 12.73 -40.83
N ARG A 197 13.82 12.92 -41.98
CA ARG A 197 13.05 12.04 -42.89
C ARG A 197 13.46 10.55 -42.95
N SER A 198 12.74 9.60 -43.55
CA SER A 198 11.38 9.42 -44.12
C SER A 198 11.42 8.07 -44.87
N VAL A 199 10.49 7.15 -44.60
CA VAL A 199 9.84 6.24 -45.57
C VAL A 199 8.71 5.56 -44.77
N GLY A 200 7.42 5.59 -45.11
CA GLY A 200 6.80 5.58 -46.43
C GLY A 200 6.30 4.16 -46.71
N GLY A 201 5.04 3.84 -46.34
CA GLY A 201 4.46 2.52 -46.58
C GLY A 201 3.10 2.30 -45.92
N SER A 202 2.05 2.83 -46.55
CA SER A 202 0.64 2.51 -46.32
C SER A 202 0.27 1.18 -46.99
N LEU A 203 -0.50 0.31 -46.32
CA LEU A 203 -1.54 -0.61 -46.87
C LEU A 203 -2.00 -1.52 -45.71
N LEU A 204 -3.17 -1.31 -45.09
CA LEU A 204 -4.45 -1.94 -45.48
C LEU A 204 -4.39 -3.47 -45.69
N ASP A 205 -5.21 -4.16 -44.89
CA ASP A 205 -6.15 -5.19 -45.32
C ASP A 205 -5.62 -6.61 -45.58
N LEU A 206 -6.02 -7.58 -44.74
CA LEU A 206 -6.82 -8.74 -45.17
C LEU A 206 -7.19 -9.63 -43.97
N GLU A 207 -8.46 -9.59 -43.58
CA GLU A 207 -9.16 -10.78 -43.10
C GLU A 207 -9.53 -11.65 -44.32
N ALA A 208 -9.23 -12.95 -44.30
CA ALA A 208 -10.12 -14.01 -44.84
C ALA A 208 -9.50 -15.41 -44.72
N GLU A 209 -10.35 -16.32 -44.28
CA GLU A 209 -10.25 -17.78 -44.18
C GLU A 209 -9.60 -18.51 -45.38
N TYR A 210 -8.88 -19.61 -45.11
CA TYR A 210 -9.11 -20.86 -45.85
C TYR A 210 -8.66 -22.12 -45.09
N SER A 211 -9.47 -23.16 -45.27
CA SER A 211 -9.50 -24.47 -44.60
C SER A 211 -8.43 -25.48 -45.10
N ALA A 212 -8.24 -26.55 -44.32
CA ALA A 212 -7.27 -27.66 -44.46
C ALA A 212 -7.45 -28.53 -45.73
N PRO A 213 -6.52 -29.48 -46.04
CA PRO A 213 -6.61 -30.84 -45.44
C PRO A 213 -5.25 -31.58 -45.21
N ALA A 214 -5.33 -32.69 -44.46
CA ALA A 214 -4.27 -33.69 -44.18
C ALA A 214 -3.98 -34.64 -45.38
N PRO A 215 -2.92 -35.48 -45.36
CA PRO A 215 -3.02 -36.87 -44.86
C PRO A 215 -1.71 -37.41 -44.17
N ALA A 216 -1.77 -38.19 -43.08
CA ALA A 216 -1.91 -39.66 -42.90
C ALA A 216 -0.58 -40.46 -42.80
N GLN A 217 -0.53 -41.32 -41.78
CA GLN A 217 0.53 -42.28 -41.40
C GLN A 217 0.62 -43.51 -42.32
N PRO A 218 1.52 -44.47 -42.01
CA PRO A 218 1.07 -45.86 -41.88
C PRO A 218 1.51 -46.57 -40.57
N GLN A 219 0.59 -47.39 -40.04
CA GLN A 219 0.73 -48.38 -38.96
C GLN A 219 1.13 -49.77 -39.49
N GLN A 220 1.71 -50.62 -38.62
CA GLN A 220 1.39 -52.05 -38.31
C GLN A 220 2.62 -52.71 -37.61
N GLN A 221 2.59 -53.71 -36.71
CA GLN A 221 1.57 -54.56 -36.07
C GLN A 221 2.25 -55.35 -34.90
N GLN A 222 1.42 -55.89 -34.02
CA GLN A 222 1.65 -56.65 -32.78
C GLN A 222 2.19 -58.09 -32.99
N GLN A 223 3.08 -58.62 -32.11
CA GLN A 223 3.03 -59.91 -31.34
C GLN A 223 4.41 -60.51 -30.90
N GLN A 224 4.56 -60.70 -29.58
CA GLN A 224 5.18 -61.79 -28.77
C GLN A 224 6.31 -62.71 -29.31
N LEU A 225 7.43 -62.85 -28.55
CA LEU A 225 8.14 -64.11 -28.23
C LEU A 225 9.22 -63.91 -27.14
N ALA A 226 9.38 -64.93 -26.30
CA ALA A 226 10.18 -64.95 -25.07
C ALA A 226 11.66 -65.35 -25.27
N ALA A 227 12.54 -64.97 -24.32
CA ALA A 227 13.70 -65.78 -23.92
C ALA A 227 14.33 -65.33 -22.59
N PHE A 228 14.26 -66.23 -21.60
CA PHE A 228 15.28 -66.62 -20.61
C PHE A 228 15.88 -65.60 -19.61
N GLY A 229 15.60 -65.84 -18.32
CA GLY A 229 16.68 -66.18 -17.37
C GLY A 229 16.76 -65.42 -16.03
N GLY A 230 16.18 -66.01 -14.96
CA GLY A 230 16.61 -65.93 -13.54
C GLY A 230 16.31 -64.61 -12.81
N GLY A 231 15.71 -64.54 -11.61
CA GLY A 231 15.43 -65.47 -10.51
C GLY A 231 15.27 -64.54 -9.29
N LEU A 232 14.10 -64.32 -8.69
CA LEU A 232 13.26 -65.21 -7.88
C LEU A 232 13.97 -65.77 -6.64
N ASP A 233 14.27 -64.90 -5.67
CA ASP A 233 14.32 -65.19 -4.22
C ASP A 233 14.40 -63.81 -3.54
N SER A 234 13.59 -63.38 -2.58
CA SER A 234 12.77 -64.09 -1.61
C SER A 234 11.74 -63.08 -1.07
N LEU A 235 10.45 -63.40 -1.17
CA LEU A 235 9.35 -62.58 -0.65
C LEU A 235 8.19 -63.50 -0.24
N LEU A 236 8.37 -64.32 0.81
CA LEU A 236 7.35 -64.55 1.86
C LEU A 236 7.79 -65.61 2.90
N GLY A 237 7.74 -65.21 4.17
CA GLY A 237 7.59 -66.10 5.33
C GLY A 237 8.91 -66.67 5.86
N GLY A 238 9.27 -66.57 7.13
CA GLY A 238 8.53 -66.19 8.32
C GLY A 238 9.24 -66.88 9.49
N ASP A 239 9.21 -66.20 10.63
CA ASP A 239 9.32 -66.76 11.98
C ASP A 239 10.68 -66.69 12.74
N LEU A 240 10.51 -66.33 14.02
CA LEU A 240 11.37 -66.42 15.20
C LEU A 240 12.55 -65.46 15.40
N GLY A 241 12.37 -64.56 16.38
CA GLY A 241 13.34 -64.44 17.48
C GLY A 241 14.05 -63.11 17.69
N THR A 242 13.60 -62.40 18.73
CA THR A 242 14.43 -61.68 19.71
C THR A 242 15.34 -60.52 19.28
N GLY A 243 14.92 -59.31 19.67
CA GLY A 243 15.77 -58.37 20.43
C GLY A 243 16.60 -57.37 19.63
N GLY A 244 16.53 -56.10 20.06
CA GLY A 244 17.64 -55.16 19.89
C GLY A 244 17.32 -53.94 19.05
N ALA A 245 17.18 -52.82 19.74
CA ALA A 245 17.15 -51.48 19.19
C ALA A 245 18.33 -51.19 18.26
N ALA A 246 18.07 -50.51 17.15
CA ALA A 246 18.95 -49.50 16.59
C ALA A 246 18.12 -48.56 15.71
N ALA A 247 17.78 -47.42 16.29
CA ALA A 247 17.30 -46.26 15.56
C ALA A 247 18.32 -45.94 14.47
N ALA A 248 17.91 -46.06 13.20
CA ALA A 248 18.66 -45.48 12.10
C ALA A 248 18.58 -43.96 12.24
N ALA A 249 19.70 -43.36 12.63
CA ALA A 249 19.88 -41.95 12.85
C ALA A 249 19.47 -41.15 11.60
N GLN A 250 18.34 -40.44 11.70
CA GLN A 250 18.06 -39.31 10.83
C GLN A 250 18.96 -38.13 11.29
N PRO A 251 19.59 -37.39 10.35
CA PRO A 251 20.31 -36.17 10.71
C PRO A 251 19.35 -35.16 11.36
N PRO A 252 19.86 -34.24 12.22
CA PRO A 252 19.01 -33.32 12.98
C PRO A 252 18.15 -32.49 12.02
N GLN A 253 16.84 -32.57 12.22
CA GLN A 253 15.85 -31.88 11.41
C GLN A 253 15.96 -30.37 11.71
N GLY A 254 16.61 -29.62 10.83
CA GLY A 254 16.60 -28.16 10.88
C GLY A 254 15.20 -27.62 10.55
N LEU A 255 14.73 -26.65 11.31
CA LEU A 255 13.45 -25.96 11.03
C LEU A 255 13.49 -25.36 9.62
N SER A 256 12.54 -25.76 8.77
CA SER A 256 12.37 -25.20 7.43
C SER A 256 11.14 -24.31 7.41
N LEU A 257 11.35 -23.02 7.12
CA LEU A 257 10.29 -22.03 6.97
C LEU A 257 9.79 -22.00 5.51
N ALA A 258 8.48 -21.90 5.33
CA ALA A 258 7.84 -21.88 4.03
C ALA A 258 8.06 -20.52 3.33
N ALA A 259 8.72 -20.56 2.16
CA ALA A 259 9.05 -19.36 1.38
C ALA A 259 7.83 -18.57 0.86
N ALA A 260 6.68 -19.23 0.69
CA ALA A 260 5.46 -18.65 0.12
C ALA A 260 4.28 -18.60 1.10
N ALA A 261 4.54 -18.48 2.41
CA ALA A 261 3.50 -18.34 3.41
C ALA A 261 2.69 -17.06 3.19
N LYS A 262 1.37 -17.18 3.01
CA LYS A 262 0.44 -16.04 2.90
C LYS A 262 -0.59 -16.11 4.02
N VAL A 263 -0.32 -15.42 5.12
CA VAL A 263 -1.26 -15.32 6.24
C VAL A 263 -2.11 -14.07 6.04
N MET A 264 -3.44 -14.21 6.06
CA MET A 264 -4.33 -13.05 5.98
C MET A 264 -4.26 -12.21 7.28
N PRO A 265 -4.37 -10.87 7.21
CA PRO A 265 -4.31 -10.02 8.41
C PRO A 265 -5.30 -10.41 9.51
N GLY A 266 -6.52 -10.80 9.15
CA GLY A 266 -7.53 -11.27 10.11
C GLY A 266 -7.10 -12.54 10.87
N VAL A 267 -6.46 -13.48 10.17
CA VAL A 267 -5.93 -14.72 10.78
C VAL A 267 -4.75 -14.41 11.70
N PHE A 268 -3.87 -13.50 11.30
CA PHE A 268 -2.78 -13.02 12.15
C PHE A 268 -3.31 -12.40 13.44
N GLN A 269 -4.29 -11.50 13.34
CA GLN A 269 -4.85 -10.80 14.50
C GLN A 269 -5.58 -11.75 15.46
N GLU A 270 -6.36 -12.70 14.93
CA GLU A 270 -7.04 -13.71 15.73
C GLU A 270 -6.02 -14.60 16.47
N LYS A 271 -5.01 -15.11 15.76
CA LYS A 271 -3.96 -15.94 16.35
C LYS A 271 -3.10 -15.15 17.35
N TRP A 272 -2.80 -13.89 17.08
CA TRP A 272 -2.05 -13.02 17.98
C TRP A 272 -2.78 -12.79 19.31
N LYS A 273 -4.11 -12.62 19.29
CA LYS A 273 -4.94 -12.50 20.50
C LYS A 273 -5.05 -13.82 21.25
N ARG A 274 -5.13 -14.95 20.53
CA ARG A 274 -5.31 -16.28 21.11
C ARG A 274 -4.03 -16.85 21.73
N LEU A 275 -2.87 -16.61 21.13
CA LEU A 275 -1.61 -17.19 21.56
C LEU A 275 -0.96 -16.37 22.68
N GLY A 276 -0.38 -17.05 23.67
CA GLY A 276 0.45 -16.44 24.70
C GLY A 276 1.84 -16.05 24.16
N ALA A 277 2.50 -15.09 24.82
CA ALA A 277 3.90 -14.78 24.56
C ALA A 277 4.77 -15.99 24.92
N ALA A 278 5.36 -16.63 23.91
CA ALA A 278 6.18 -17.83 24.08
C ALA A 278 7.63 -17.46 24.44
N HIS A 279 8.12 -16.34 23.91
CA HIS A 279 9.43 -15.79 24.24
C HIS A 279 9.40 -14.26 24.15
N GLN A 280 10.10 -13.58 25.06
CA GLN A 280 10.24 -12.14 25.04
C GLN A 280 11.66 -11.75 25.45
N TYR A 281 12.27 -10.82 24.74
CA TYR A 281 13.59 -10.29 25.08
C TYR A 281 13.75 -8.86 24.55
N VAL A 282 14.71 -8.13 25.10
CA VAL A 282 15.05 -6.77 24.69
C VAL A 282 16.49 -6.76 24.21
N ASP A 283 16.74 -6.06 23.11
CA ASP A 283 18.06 -5.90 22.51
C ASP A 283 18.43 -4.42 22.43
N THR A 284 19.72 -4.11 22.53
CA THR A 284 20.21 -2.72 22.44
C THR A 284 20.72 -2.45 21.04
N LEU A 285 20.20 -1.40 20.40
CA LEU A 285 20.54 -1.03 19.03
C LEU A 285 21.57 0.09 18.99
N ASN A 286 22.40 0.08 17.94
CA ASN A 286 23.26 1.21 17.62
C ASN A 286 22.50 2.31 16.85
N MET A 287 23.01 3.53 16.89
CA MET A 287 22.34 4.69 16.26
C MET A 287 22.20 4.52 14.73
N ALA A 288 23.22 3.96 14.09
CA ALA A 288 23.18 3.65 12.65
C ALA A 288 22.09 2.62 12.31
N THR A 289 21.91 1.61 13.17
CA THR A 289 20.89 0.58 13.01
C THR A 289 19.48 1.15 13.15
N VAL A 290 19.26 2.06 14.12
CA VAL A 290 17.96 2.74 14.27
C VAL A 290 17.62 3.59 13.05
N ALA A 291 18.62 4.26 12.45
CA ALA A 291 18.44 5.01 11.21
C ALA A 291 18.16 4.08 10.01
N ALA A 292 18.90 2.96 9.88
CA ALA A 292 18.70 1.96 8.83
C ALA A 292 17.35 1.23 8.94
N LEU A 293 16.79 1.09 10.14
CA LEU A 293 15.45 0.53 10.33
C LEU A 293 14.36 1.41 9.71
N ALA A 294 14.56 2.74 9.68
CA ALA A 294 13.63 3.71 9.11
C ALA A 294 13.95 4.09 7.66
N SER A 295 15.10 3.68 7.13
CA SER A 295 15.48 4.01 5.76
C SER A 295 14.46 3.44 4.76
N ASN A 296 14.25 4.20 3.67
CA ASN A 296 13.36 3.79 2.58
C ASN A 296 11.95 3.38 3.08
N ASN A 297 11.41 4.13 4.05
CA ASN A 297 10.12 3.83 4.70
C ASN A 297 10.04 2.40 5.25
N HIS A 298 11.07 1.96 5.98
CA HIS A 298 11.19 0.62 6.59
C HIS A 298 11.31 -0.56 5.61
N ARG A 299 11.32 -0.31 4.29
CA ARG A 299 11.28 -1.38 3.28
C ARG A 299 12.56 -2.20 3.24
N ASP A 300 13.71 -1.57 3.46
CA ASP A 300 15.01 -2.25 3.42
C ASP A 300 15.12 -3.33 4.50
N PHE A 301 14.69 -3.01 5.72
CA PHE A 301 14.64 -3.97 6.83
C PHE A 301 13.65 -5.11 6.55
N CYS A 302 12.45 -4.79 6.05
CA CYS A 302 11.46 -5.81 5.72
C CYS A 302 11.95 -6.76 4.62
N ALA A 303 12.65 -6.22 3.60
CA ALA A 303 13.25 -7.02 2.54
C ALA A 303 14.38 -7.92 3.06
N HIS A 304 15.19 -7.44 4.01
CA HIS A 304 16.22 -8.24 4.67
C HIS A 304 15.63 -9.42 5.45
N VAL A 305 14.60 -9.18 6.26
CA VAL A 305 13.91 -10.24 7.03
C VAL A 305 13.25 -11.26 6.10
N ALA A 306 12.70 -10.82 4.97
CA ALA A 306 12.10 -11.70 3.97
C ALA A 306 13.08 -12.71 3.36
N GLN A 307 14.39 -12.43 3.33
CA GLN A 307 15.40 -13.37 2.82
C GLN A 307 15.50 -14.65 3.65
N ALA A 308 15.05 -14.62 4.90
CA ALA A 308 15.01 -15.78 5.79
C ALA A 308 13.65 -16.52 5.77
N ASN A 309 12.78 -16.24 4.79
CA ASN A 309 11.41 -16.75 4.71
C ASN A 309 10.54 -16.31 5.90
N ILE A 310 10.78 -15.11 6.41
CA ILE A 310 9.97 -14.47 7.44
C ILE A 310 9.27 -13.26 6.80
N HIS A 311 7.96 -13.28 6.76
CA HIS A 311 7.16 -12.30 6.02
C HIS A 311 6.69 -11.17 6.95
N THR A 312 6.75 -9.93 6.46
CA THR A 312 6.21 -8.76 7.15
C THR A 312 4.69 -8.73 7.02
N MET A 313 3.99 -8.66 8.14
CA MET A 313 2.54 -8.39 8.20
C MET A 313 2.26 -6.89 8.22
N ALA A 314 2.99 -6.16 9.05
CA ALA A 314 2.91 -4.70 9.13
C ALA A 314 4.26 -4.14 9.57
N CYS A 315 4.66 -3.01 9.02
CA CYS A 315 5.85 -2.26 9.42
C CYS A 315 5.51 -0.78 9.35
N GLY A 316 5.92 -0.02 10.37
CA GLY A 316 5.73 1.42 10.35
C GLY A 316 5.88 2.03 11.73
N GLY A 317 5.51 3.29 11.81
CA GLY A 317 5.67 4.12 13.00
C GLY A 317 6.57 5.31 12.70
N GLN A 318 6.53 6.28 13.60
CA GLN A 318 7.36 7.46 13.58
C GLN A 318 8.09 7.56 14.92
N PRO A 319 9.21 8.29 15.01
CA PRO A 319 9.80 8.59 16.32
C PRO A 319 8.73 9.12 17.28
N PRO A 320 8.69 8.64 18.54
CA PRO A 320 9.74 7.92 19.25
C PRO A 320 9.68 6.38 19.17
N ALA A 321 8.75 5.79 18.39
CA ALA A 321 8.57 4.34 18.38
C ALA A 321 8.25 3.74 16.99
N TYR A 322 9.07 2.77 16.56
CA TYR A 322 8.77 1.94 15.39
C TYR A 322 8.15 0.60 15.82
N LYS A 323 7.18 0.11 15.06
CA LYS A 323 6.50 -1.16 15.30
C LYS A 323 6.54 -2.04 14.06
N TYR A 324 6.92 -3.29 14.28
CA TYR A 324 6.99 -4.30 13.23
C TYR A 324 6.30 -5.58 13.68
N TYR A 325 5.55 -6.16 12.75
CA TYR A 325 4.86 -7.42 12.92
C TYR A 325 5.31 -8.36 11.80
N PHE A 326 5.90 -9.48 12.17
CA PHE A 326 6.36 -10.52 11.27
C PHE A 326 5.69 -11.85 11.54
N TYR A 327 5.69 -12.71 10.54
CA TYR A 327 5.28 -14.10 10.70
C TYR A 327 6.14 -15.03 9.86
N GLY A 328 6.33 -16.25 10.36
CA GLY A 328 6.92 -17.36 9.64
C GLY A 328 6.00 -18.57 9.75
N GLN A 329 5.96 -19.39 8.69
CA GLN A 329 5.21 -20.64 8.71
C GLN A 329 6.17 -21.82 8.58
N GLU A 330 6.04 -22.83 9.43
CA GLU A 330 6.80 -24.08 9.27
C GLU A 330 6.31 -24.85 8.04
N ALA A 331 7.23 -25.26 7.17
CA ALA A 331 6.91 -25.96 5.92
C ALA A 331 6.31 -27.36 6.14
N GLY A 332 6.61 -28.02 7.27
CA GLY A 332 6.12 -29.35 7.59
C GLY A 332 4.72 -29.36 8.20
N THR A 333 4.54 -28.65 9.32
CA THR A 333 3.29 -28.67 10.11
C THR A 333 2.32 -27.57 9.73
N GLY A 334 2.77 -26.53 9.03
CA GLY A 334 2.00 -25.31 8.78
C GLY A 334 1.83 -24.42 10.02
N ALA A 335 2.50 -24.73 11.14
CA ALA A 335 2.45 -23.94 12.36
C ALA A 335 3.00 -22.53 12.13
N LEU A 336 2.35 -21.54 12.74
CA LEU A 336 2.77 -20.15 12.63
C LEU A 336 3.61 -19.69 13.82
N PHE A 337 4.65 -18.94 13.50
CA PHE A 337 5.44 -18.12 14.40
C PHE A 337 5.10 -16.67 14.11
N LEU A 338 4.74 -15.92 15.14
CA LEU A 338 4.38 -14.51 15.06
C LEU A 338 5.40 -13.74 15.88
N VAL A 339 5.92 -12.65 15.34
CA VAL A 339 6.91 -11.81 16.01
C VAL A 339 6.43 -10.37 16.00
N GLU A 340 6.43 -9.74 17.16
CA GLU A 340 6.32 -8.29 17.31
C GLU A 340 7.68 -7.75 17.71
N MET A 341 8.10 -6.68 17.04
CA MET A 341 9.29 -5.91 17.38
C MET A 341 8.88 -4.46 17.56
N VAL A 342 9.13 -3.92 18.75
CA VAL A 342 8.90 -2.51 19.08
C VAL A 342 10.24 -1.84 19.35
N VAL A 343 10.58 -0.83 18.59
CA VAL A 343 11.84 -0.10 18.71
C VAL A 343 11.57 1.27 19.30
N ALA A 344 12.09 1.53 20.49
CA ALA A 344 12.15 2.86 21.06
C ALA A 344 13.38 3.59 20.50
N THR A 345 13.17 4.61 19.67
CA THR A 345 14.25 5.28 18.95
C THR A 345 15.16 6.08 19.88
N GLU A 346 14.59 6.75 20.88
CA GLU A 346 15.32 7.54 21.87
C GLU A 346 16.14 6.66 22.82
N ALA A 347 15.52 5.60 23.34
CA ALA A 347 16.18 4.64 24.24
C ALA A 347 17.13 3.69 23.51
N ARG A 348 17.04 3.61 22.18
CA ARG A 348 17.77 2.67 21.31
C ARG A 348 17.59 1.22 21.74
N GLN A 349 16.37 0.85 22.10
CA GLN A 349 16.03 -0.49 22.55
C GLN A 349 14.99 -1.11 21.63
N ALA A 350 15.21 -2.35 21.22
CA ALA A 350 14.27 -3.16 20.47
C ALA A 350 13.70 -4.27 21.37
N SER A 351 12.40 -4.22 21.63
CA SER A 351 11.66 -5.23 22.38
C SER A 351 11.04 -6.23 21.41
N PHE A 352 11.37 -7.51 21.57
CA PHE A 352 10.86 -8.59 20.74
C PHE A 352 9.91 -9.46 21.54
N THR A 353 8.72 -9.69 20.99
CA THR A 353 7.71 -10.61 21.54
C THR A 353 7.41 -11.68 20.49
N VAL A 354 7.75 -12.93 20.76
CA VAL A 354 7.52 -14.07 19.86
C VAL A 354 6.39 -14.95 20.41
N LYS A 355 5.42 -15.26 19.56
CA LYS A 355 4.32 -16.19 19.84
C LYS A 355 4.38 -17.34 18.83
N ALA A 356 4.24 -18.57 19.29
CA ALA A 356 4.35 -19.75 18.43
C ALA A 356 3.17 -20.71 18.66
N GLU A 357 2.63 -21.27 17.58
CA GLU A 357 1.66 -22.38 17.67
C GLU A 357 2.34 -23.71 18.02
N ALA A 358 3.59 -23.88 17.58
CA ALA A 358 4.41 -25.05 17.87
C ALA A 358 5.57 -24.67 18.81
N PRO A 359 5.38 -24.70 20.14
CA PRO A 359 6.43 -24.34 21.10
C PRO A 359 7.66 -25.27 21.01
N GLN A 360 7.52 -26.48 20.45
CA GLN A 360 8.61 -27.44 20.28
C GLN A 360 9.68 -26.95 19.28
N GLN A 361 9.27 -26.16 18.30
CA GLN A 361 10.13 -25.64 17.22
C GLN A 361 10.60 -24.20 17.48
N LEU A 362 10.15 -23.59 18.58
CA LEU A 362 10.50 -22.24 18.97
C LEU A 362 12.03 -22.02 19.12
N PRO A 363 12.82 -22.93 19.73
CA PRO A 363 14.27 -22.73 19.85
C PRO A 363 14.96 -22.62 18.49
N ALA A 364 14.58 -23.46 17.53
CA ALA A 364 15.14 -23.43 16.18
C ALA A 364 14.73 -22.15 15.43
N PHE A 365 13.49 -21.68 15.60
CA PHE A 365 13.06 -20.40 15.04
C PHE A 365 13.84 -19.22 15.63
N LEU A 366 14.10 -19.22 16.94
CA LEU A 366 14.86 -18.17 17.61
C LEU A 366 16.33 -18.13 17.13
N GLU A 367 16.94 -19.26 16.78
CA GLU A 367 18.27 -19.28 16.17
C GLU A 367 18.27 -18.58 14.81
N VAL A 368 17.31 -18.92 13.94
CA VAL A 368 17.14 -18.25 12.64
C VAL A 368 16.91 -16.76 12.84
N TRP A 369 16.01 -16.38 13.74
CA TRP A 369 15.69 -14.98 14.04
C TRP A 369 16.92 -14.19 14.51
N ARG A 370 17.73 -14.76 15.41
CA ARG A 370 18.97 -14.11 15.88
C ARG A 370 19.98 -13.91 14.76
N VAL A 371 20.14 -14.90 13.87
CA VAL A 371 21.05 -14.78 12.72
C VAL A 371 20.61 -13.65 11.79
N VAL A 372 19.30 -13.55 11.53
CA VAL A 372 18.73 -12.47 10.68
C VAL A 372 18.98 -11.10 11.29
N MET A 373 18.71 -10.93 12.58
CA MET A 373 18.92 -9.66 13.27
C MET A 373 20.41 -9.29 13.35
N ALA A 374 21.28 -10.26 13.69
CA ALA A 374 22.72 -10.03 13.75
C ALA A 374 23.33 -9.66 12.39
N ALA A 375 22.77 -10.17 11.28
CA ALA A 375 23.18 -9.81 9.93
C ALA A 375 22.78 -8.38 9.55
N PHE A 376 21.73 -7.81 10.17
CA PHE A 376 21.30 -6.43 9.95
C PHE A 376 22.02 -5.41 10.86
N TYR A 377 22.52 -5.85 12.00
CA TYR A 377 23.20 -4.98 12.98
C TYR A 377 24.67 -4.67 12.64
N ARG A 378 25.27 -5.42 11.72
CA ARG A 378 26.63 -5.19 11.22
C ARG A 378 26.62 -4.20 10.07
#